data_AF-A0A017STJ3-F1
#
_entry.id   AF-A0A017STJ3-F1
#
_cell.length_a   1.000
_cell.length_b   1.000
_cell.length_c   1.000
_cell.angle_alpha   90.00
_cell.angle_beta   90.00
_cell.angle_gamma   90.00
#
_symmetry.space_group_name_H-M   'P 1'
#
loop_
_entity.id
_entity.type
_entity.pdbx_description
1 polymer ?
#
loop_
_entity_poly.entity_id
_entity_poly.type
_entity_poly.pdbx_seq_one_letter_code
_entity_poly.pdbx_strand_id
1 'polypeptide(L)'
;MASVTSGPGPQKGQTWRSSDDFGTTAAPSNTQSLRWEIDPTSNPNYDNIQFDVAEDISGSDKTVITGVMSGNRTAFVRYDKLYIGDVRGAGGKNFLVLVKTVTPD
;
A
#
# COMPACT_ATOMS: atom_id res chain seq x y z
N MET A 1 -6.10 -2.32 11.54
CA MET A 1 -4.88 -2.24 10.71
C MET A 1 -5.03 -3.21 9.54
N ALA A 2 -4.29 -3.02 8.46
CA ALA A 2 -4.42 -3.84 7.25
C ALA A 2 -3.08 -4.47 6.85
N SER A 3 -3.13 -5.59 6.16
CA SER A 3 -1.98 -6.16 5.47
C SER A 3 -2.43 -6.61 4.08
N VAL A 4 -1.57 -6.38 3.09
CA VAL A 4 -1.86 -6.72 1.69
C VAL A 4 -0.62 -7.26 1.01
N THR A 5 -0.78 -8.35 0.26
CA THR A 5 0.28 -8.88 -0.59
C THR A 5 0.21 -8.19 -1.94
N SER A 6 1.34 -7.65 -2.37
CA SER A 6 1.49 -7.05 -3.70
C SER A 6 2.38 -7.91 -4.58
N GLY A 7 2.04 -7.98 -5.86
CA GLY A 7 2.92 -8.50 -6.89
C GLY A 7 4.09 -7.55 -7.19
N PRO A 8 5.14 -8.01 -7.90
CA PRO A 8 6.27 -7.18 -8.31
C PRO A 8 5.94 -6.18 -9.44
N GLY A 9 4.71 -6.21 -9.93
CA GLY A 9 4.18 -5.42 -11.03
C GLY A 9 2.68 -5.68 -11.19
N PRO A 10 2.06 -5.20 -12.27
CA PRO A 10 0.62 -5.32 -12.46
C PRO A 10 0.12 -6.78 -12.44
N GLN A 11 -1.06 -6.98 -11.85
CA GLN A 11 -1.79 -8.25 -11.91
C GLN A 11 -2.11 -8.62 -13.37
N LYS A 12 -2.36 -9.90 -13.64
CA LYS A 12 -2.67 -10.36 -15.00
C LYS A 12 -3.88 -9.62 -15.56
N GLY A 13 -3.69 -8.95 -16.70
CA GLY A 13 -4.74 -8.17 -17.37
C GLY A 13 -4.88 -6.73 -16.86
N GLN A 14 -4.10 -6.34 -15.86
CA GLN A 14 -4.00 -4.97 -15.37
C GLN A 14 -2.74 -4.30 -15.93
N THR A 15 -2.77 -2.97 -16.07
CA THR A 15 -1.61 -2.17 -16.50
C THR A 15 -0.90 -1.47 -15.35
N TRP A 16 -1.55 -1.40 -14.17
CA TRP A 16 -1.06 -0.60 -13.04
C TRP A 16 -1.26 -1.28 -11.68
N ARG A 17 -2.47 -1.78 -11.41
CA ARG A 17 -2.85 -2.45 -10.15
C ARG A 17 -2.04 -3.73 -9.93
N SER A 18 -1.45 -3.87 -8.74
CA SER A 18 -0.55 -4.95 -8.34
C SER A 18 -0.98 -5.75 -7.10
N SER A 19 -2.07 -5.33 -6.43
CA SER A 19 -2.63 -6.02 -5.28
C SER A 19 -4.16 -6.14 -5.32
N ASP A 20 -4.69 -6.97 -4.43
CA ASP A 20 -6.11 -6.95 -4.07
C ASP A 20 -6.43 -5.71 -3.21
N ASP A 21 -7.71 -5.50 -2.93
CA ASP A 21 -8.18 -4.39 -2.10
C ASP A 21 -7.84 -4.58 -0.62
N PHE A 22 -7.60 -3.48 0.06
CA PHE A 22 -7.51 -3.39 1.52
C PHE A 22 -8.19 -2.12 2.03
N GLY A 23 -8.65 -2.15 3.29
CA GLY A 23 -9.39 -1.04 3.90
C GLY A 23 -8.68 -0.45 5.12
N THR A 24 -8.84 0.86 5.29
CA THR A 24 -8.36 1.62 6.47
C THR A 24 -9.50 2.16 7.32
N THR A 25 -10.75 1.81 7.00
CA THR A 25 -11.96 2.25 7.73
C THR A 25 -12.00 1.81 9.19
N ALA A 26 -11.36 0.70 9.54
CA ALA A 26 -11.24 0.22 10.92
C ALA A 26 -10.23 1.01 11.77
N ALA A 27 -9.57 2.04 11.22
CA ALA A 27 -8.66 2.88 11.97
C ALA A 27 -9.38 3.67 13.09
N PRO A 28 -8.77 3.79 14.29
CA PRO A 28 -9.29 4.62 15.38
C PRO A 28 -9.59 6.06 14.92
N SER A 29 -10.58 6.71 15.55
CA SER A 29 -11.00 8.07 15.19
C SER A 29 -9.91 9.12 15.42
N ASN A 30 -8.97 8.87 16.34
CA ASN A 30 -7.82 9.72 16.64
C ASN A 30 -6.57 9.41 15.77
N THR A 31 -6.71 8.63 14.69
CA THR A 31 -5.60 8.36 13.75
C THR A 31 -5.19 9.64 13.03
N GLN A 32 -3.91 10.00 13.07
CA GLN A 32 -3.36 11.17 12.38
C GLN A 32 -2.70 10.82 11.06
N SER A 33 -1.99 9.69 11.01
CA SER A 33 -1.22 9.26 9.84
C SER A 33 -1.19 7.75 9.71
N LEU A 34 -0.79 7.26 8.54
CA LEU A 34 -0.47 5.85 8.30
C LEU A 34 1.04 5.66 8.31
N ARG A 35 1.51 4.53 8.83
CA ARG A 35 2.89 4.04 8.70
C ARG A 35 2.90 2.78 7.85
N TRP A 36 3.76 2.78 6.84
CA TRP A 36 3.89 1.71 5.85
C TRP A 36 5.15 0.91 6.13
N GLU A 37 5.02 -0.40 6.29
CA GLU A 37 6.18 -1.30 6.44
C GLU A 37 6.09 -2.39 5.39
N ILE A 38 7.21 -2.69 4.74
CA ILE A 38 7.33 -3.89 3.91
C ILE A 38 8.00 -4.95 4.77
N ASP A 39 7.39 -6.15 4.86
CA ASP A 39 7.94 -7.24 5.63
C ASP A 39 9.27 -7.71 5.02
N PRO A 40 10.41 -7.56 5.72
CA PRO A 40 11.74 -7.92 5.19
C PRO A 40 11.89 -9.42 4.95
N THR A 41 11.02 -10.26 5.53
CA THR A 41 11.01 -11.71 5.28
C THR A 41 10.26 -12.08 3.99
N SER A 42 9.41 -11.19 3.48
CA SER A 42 8.61 -11.43 2.28
C SER A 42 9.36 -11.15 0.98
N ASN A 43 10.30 -10.19 0.99
CA ASN A 43 11.09 -9.83 -0.17
C ASN A 43 12.48 -9.28 0.25
N PRO A 44 13.58 -9.81 -0.30
CA PRO A 44 14.93 -9.33 0.05
C PRO A 44 15.22 -7.88 -0.38
N ASN A 45 14.44 -7.31 -1.31
CA ASN A 45 14.58 -5.93 -1.78
C ASN A 45 13.68 -4.94 -1.03
N TYR A 46 13.14 -5.29 0.15
CA TYR A 46 12.13 -4.51 0.86
C TYR A 46 12.48 -3.03 1.07
N ASP A 47 13.78 -2.70 1.14
CA ASP A 47 14.34 -1.36 1.30
C ASP A 47 14.37 -0.54 0.01
N ASN A 48 14.30 -1.21 -1.15
CA ASN A 48 14.34 -0.61 -2.48
C ASN A 48 12.96 -0.58 -3.17
N ILE A 49 11.95 -1.22 -2.57
CA ILE A 49 10.60 -1.27 -3.13
C ILE A 49 9.92 0.08 -2.95
N GLN A 50 9.41 0.60 -4.07
CA GLN A 50 8.57 1.77 -4.13
C GLN A 50 7.23 1.41 -4.77
N PHE A 51 6.13 1.99 -4.27
CA PHE A 51 4.80 1.80 -4.83
C PHE A 51 3.88 2.99 -4.56
N ASP A 52 2.77 3.03 -5.29
CA ASP A 52 1.69 4.00 -5.12
C ASP A 52 0.44 3.32 -4.56
N VAL A 53 -0.48 4.10 -4.01
CA VAL A 53 -1.77 3.64 -3.47
C VAL A 53 -2.89 4.40 -4.15
N ALA A 54 -3.90 3.67 -4.62
CA ALA A 54 -5.09 4.24 -5.24
C ALA A 54 -6.38 3.75 -4.57
N GLU A 55 -7.44 4.54 -4.70
CA GLU A 55 -8.82 4.17 -4.38
C GLU A 55 -9.43 3.41 -5.58
N ASP A 56 -10.03 2.25 -5.34
CA ASP A 56 -10.83 1.51 -6.32
C ASP A 56 -12.22 2.17 -6.43
N ILE A 57 -12.38 2.97 -7.48
CA ILE A 57 -13.60 3.74 -7.74
C ILE A 57 -14.11 3.33 -9.11
N SER A 58 -15.39 2.96 -9.18
CA SER A 58 -16.02 2.64 -10.45
C SER A 58 -15.82 3.77 -11.48
N GLY A 59 -15.16 3.45 -12.59
CA GLY A 59 -14.93 4.36 -13.72
C GLY A 59 -13.53 4.97 -13.74
N SER A 60 -13.07 5.60 -12.66
CA SER A 60 -11.74 6.20 -12.60
C SER A 60 -11.15 6.11 -11.20
N ASP A 61 -10.20 5.20 -11.06
CA ASP A 61 -9.40 5.09 -9.85
C ASP A 61 -8.58 6.36 -9.62
N LYS A 62 -8.34 6.66 -8.35
CA LYS A 62 -7.61 7.86 -7.93
C LYS A 62 -6.40 7.46 -7.13
N THR A 63 -5.20 7.76 -7.63
CA THR A 63 -3.97 7.66 -6.85
C THR A 63 -4.01 8.70 -5.72
N VAL A 64 -3.92 8.23 -4.47
CA VAL A 64 -4.03 9.06 -3.26
C VAL A 64 -2.72 9.21 -2.52
N ILE A 65 -1.78 8.29 -2.73
CA ILE A 65 -0.44 8.32 -2.12
C ILE A 65 0.55 7.83 -3.17
N THR A 66 1.66 8.54 -3.32
CA THR A 66 2.70 8.19 -4.29
C THR A 66 4.04 7.95 -3.62
N GLY A 67 4.86 7.10 -4.24
CA GLY A 67 6.25 6.91 -3.89
C GLY A 67 6.49 6.32 -2.49
N VAL A 68 5.57 5.49 -2.01
CA VAL A 68 5.66 4.83 -0.70
C VAL A 68 6.82 3.83 -0.69
N MET A 69 7.65 3.93 0.33
CA MET A 69 8.72 2.98 0.67
C MET A 69 8.51 2.46 2.10
N SER A 70 9.23 1.41 2.47
CA SER A 70 9.19 0.90 3.84
C SER A 70 9.65 1.98 4.84
N GLY A 71 8.91 2.15 5.94
CA GLY A 71 9.14 3.17 6.96
C GLY A 71 8.41 4.50 6.73
N ASN A 72 7.83 4.74 5.54
CA ASN A 72 7.14 6.00 5.26
C ASN A 72 5.96 6.25 6.21
N ARG A 73 5.75 7.53 6.53
CA ARG A 73 4.51 8.04 7.12
C ARG A 73 3.77 8.92 6.12
N THR A 74 2.46 8.75 6.01
CA THR A 74 1.61 9.49 5.06
C THR A 74 0.36 10.00 5.75
N ALA A 75 -0.33 10.98 5.14
CA ALA A 75 -1.65 11.40 5.61
C ALA A 75 -2.59 10.20 5.74
N PHE A 76 -3.48 10.25 6.74
CA PHE A 76 -4.50 9.23 6.91
C PHE A 76 -5.56 9.35 5.81
N VAL A 77 -5.70 8.27 5.03
CA VAL A 77 -6.78 8.10 4.05
C VAL A 77 -7.75 7.08 4.64
N ARG A 78 -9.02 7.45 4.83
CA ARG A 78 -10.08 6.56 5.31
C ARG A 78 -10.89 6.05 4.13
N TYR A 79 -10.62 4.83 3.69
CA TYR A 79 -11.30 4.22 2.55
C TYR A 79 -11.37 2.69 2.71
N ASP A 80 -12.35 2.03 2.10
CA ASP A 80 -12.59 0.59 2.23
C ASP A 80 -11.92 -0.23 1.12
N LYS A 81 -11.68 0.38 -0.05
CA LYS A 81 -11.05 -0.28 -1.20
C LYS A 81 -9.85 0.51 -1.71
N LEU A 82 -8.73 0.38 -1.00
CA LEU A 82 -7.43 0.85 -1.47
C LEU A 82 -6.69 -0.31 -2.11
N TYR A 83 -5.81 -0.03 -3.06
CA TYR A 83 -4.93 -1.03 -3.64
C TYR A 83 -3.57 -0.45 -4.02
N ILE A 84 -2.58 -1.32 -4.17
CA ILE A 84 -1.20 -0.97 -4.52
C ILE A 84 -1.00 -1.03 -6.03
N GLY A 85 -0.30 -0.05 -6.59
CA GLY A 85 0.14 -0.06 -7.99
C GLY A 85 1.46 0.67 -8.20
N ASP A 86 1.86 0.81 -9.46
CA ASP A 86 3.15 1.41 -9.88
C ASP A 86 4.37 0.85 -9.12
N VAL A 87 4.39 -0.45 -8.89
CA VAL A 87 5.46 -1.10 -8.13
C VAL A 87 6.79 -1.04 -8.90
N ARG A 88 7.85 -0.62 -8.19
CA ARG A 88 9.22 -0.56 -8.68
C ARG A 88 10.16 -1.16 -7.64
N GLY A 89 11.27 -1.75 -8.08
CA GLY A 89 12.30 -2.28 -7.18
C GLY A 89 12.00 -3.64 -6.52
N ALA A 90 10.89 -4.29 -6.84
CA ALA A 90 10.49 -5.57 -6.21
C ALA A 90 11.29 -6.81 -6.64
N GLY A 91 12.20 -6.69 -7.61
CA GLY A 91 13.07 -7.79 -8.07
C GLY A 91 12.31 -9.02 -8.57
N GLY A 92 11.12 -8.83 -9.14
CA GLY A 92 10.30 -9.92 -9.69
C GLY A 92 9.63 -10.82 -8.65
N LYS A 93 9.62 -10.44 -7.36
CA LYS A 93 8.98 -11.20 -6.28
C LYS A 93 7.86 -10.40 -5.60
N ASN A 94 6.86 -11.12 -5.11
CA ASN A 94 5.81 -10.52 -4.29
C ASN A 94 6.39 -9.96 -2.98
N PHE A 95 5.63 -9.10 -2.32
CA PHE A 95 5.99 -8.55 -1.01
C PHE A 95 4.73 -8.28 -0.18
N LEU A 96 4.87 -8.38 1.14
CA LEU A 96 3.81 -8.09 2.10
C LEU A 96 3.96 -6.67 2.63
N VAL A 97 2.90 -5.88 2.50
CA VAL A 97 2.80 -4.52 3.06
C VAL A 97 1.93 -4.54 4.31
N LEU A 98 2.43 -3.94 5.38
CA LEU A 98 1.74 -3.74 6.64
C LEU A 98 1.39 -2.26 6.79
N VAL A 99 0.09 -1.97 6.96
CA VAL A 99 -0.44 -0.61 7.10
C VAL A 99 -0.88 -0.39 8.54
N LYS A 100 -0.12 0.44 9.25
CA LYS A 100 -0.32 0.72 10.69
C LYS A 100 -0.85 2.14 10.87
N THR A 101 -1.72 2.32 11.85
CA THR A 101 -2.19 3.65 12.26
C THR A 101 -1.19 4.29 13.21
N VAL A 102 -1.02 5.59 13.11
CA VAL A 102 -0.29 6.40 14.10
C VAL A 102 -1.29 7.32 14.78
N THR A 103 -1.40 7.18 16.10
CA THR A 103 -2.20 8.03 16.97
C THR A 103 -1.27 8.98 17.75
N PRO A 104 -1.78 10.11 18.29
CA PRO A 104 -1.02 10.87 19.26
C PRO A 104 -0.69 10.01 20.49
N ASP A 105 0.46 10.30 21.11
CA ASP A 105 0.86 9.75 22.41
C ASP A 105 -0.07 10.19 23.54
#